data_AF-A0A1I5ZGK7-F1
#
_entry.id   AF-A0A1I5ZGK7-F1
#
_cell.length_a   1.000
_cell.length_b   1.000
_cell.length_c   1.000
_cell.angle_alpha   90.00
_cell.angle_beta   90.00
_cell.angle_gamma   90.00
#
_symmetry.space_group_name_H-M   'P 1'
#
loop_
_entity.id
_entity.type
_entity.pdbx_description
1 polymer ?
#
loop_
_entity_poly.entity_id
_entity_poly.type
_entity_poly.pdbx_seq_one_letter_code
_entity_poly.pdbx_strand_id
1 'polypeptide(L)' 'MAKSRQTKTDKVREMLSRPQGSSLESICKATGWQSHSARAVLSGFRKAGYTVVRSTDGKNNKTRSVYRITASPEMAT' A
#
# COMPACT_ATOMS: atom_id res chain seq x y z
N MET A 1 -7.75 1.50 -24.29
CA MET A 1 -6.97 1.10 -23.09
C MET A 1 -5.97 2.21 -22.78
N ALA A 2 -6.35 3.19 -21.95
CA ALA A 2 -5.47 4.32 -21.65
C ALA A 2 -4.27 3.83 -20.83
N LYS A 3 -3.06 3.95 -21.39
CA LYS A 3 -1.80 3.60 -20.72
C LYS A 3 -1.56 4.62 -19.60
N SER A 4 -2.07 4.30 -18.41
CA SER A 4 -1.96 5.19 -17.26
C SER A 4 -0.48 5.43 -16.96
N ARG A 5 -0.09 6.70 -16.94
CA ARG A 5 1.21 7.17 -16.45
C ARG A 5 1.52 6.43 -15.16
N GLN A 6 2.51 5.53 -15.17
CA GLN A 6 2.91 4.78 -13.98
C GLN A 6 3.33 5.78 -12.90
N THR A 7 2.42 6.05 -11.98
CA THR A 7 2.67 6.98 -10.89
C THR A 7 3.37 6.23 -9.76
N LYS A 8 4.10 6.95 -8.92
CA LYS A 8 4.65 6.37 -7.68
C LYS A 8 3.56 5.68 -6.85
N THR A 9 2.31 6.13 -6.94
CA THR A 9 1.13 5.49 -6.34
C THR A 9 0.84 4.11 -6.91
N ASP A 10 0.94 3.92 -8.23
CA ASP A 10 0.71 2.61 -8.87
C ASP A 10 1.76 1.58 -8.42
N LYS A 11 3.02 2.00 -8.29
CA LYS A 11 4.08 1.17 -7.69
C LYS A 11 3.74 0.75 -6.26
N VAL A 12 3.19 1.66 -5.45
CA VAL A 12 2.75 1.33 -4.07
C VAL A 12 1.56 0.37 -4.10
N ARG A 13 0.60 0.54 -5.01
CA ARG A 13 -0.52 -0.40 -5.20
C ARG A 13 0.00 -1.81 -5.46
N GLU A 14 0.91 -1.94 -6.41
CA GLU A 14 1.50 -3.23 -6.78
C GLU A 14 2.27 -3.87 -5.61
N MET A 15 3.01 -3.08 -4.82
CA MET A 15 3.67 -3.54 -3.60
C MET A 15 2.68 -4.04 -2.54
N LEU A 16 1.53 -3.37 -2.38
CA LEU A 16 0.51 -3.71 -1.38
C LEU A 16 -0.40 -4.86 -1.82
N SER A 17 -0.61 -5.06 -3.12
CA SER A 17 -1.37 -6.19 -3.68
C SER A 17 -0.65 -7.53 -3.52
N ARG A 18 0.67 -7.52 -3.26
CA ARG A 18 1.44 -8.73 -2.99
C ARG A 18 0.94 -9.42 -1.72
N PRO A 19 1.00 -10.76 -1.65
CA PRO A 19 0.50 -11.50 -0.49
C PRO A 19 1.23 -11.16 0.82
N GLN A 20 2.50 -10.78 0.73
CA GLN A 20 3.30 -10.33 1.86
C GLN A 20 2.95 -8.91 2.34
N GLY A 21 2.21 -8.12 1.54
CA GLY A 21 2.00 -6.70 1.76
C GLY A 21 3.30 -5.88 1.70
N SER A 22 3.26 -4.67 2.25
CA SER A 22 4.45 -3.83 2.42
C SER A 22 4.36 -2.94 3.64
N SER A 23 5.50 -2.72 4.29
CA SER A 23 5.60 -1.83 5.44
C SER A 23 5.67 -0.36 5.00
N LEU A 24 5.31 0.56 5.90
CA LEU A 24 5.45 1.99 5.66
C LEU A 24 6.90 2.38 5.30
N GLU A 25 7.89 1.81 5.99
CA GLU A 25 9.30 2.05 5.68
C GLU A 25 9.70 1.55 4.29
N SER A 26 9.22 0.36 3.88
CA SER A 26 9.48 -0.18 2.55
C SER A 26 8.90 0.71 1.45
N ILE A 27 7.69 1.23 1.67
CA ILE A 27 7.02 2.16 0.76
C ILE A 27 7.83 3.47 0.66
N CYS A 28 8.23 4.03 1.79
CA CYS A 28 9.06 5.23 1.84
C CYS A 28 10.39 5.03 1.10
N LYS A 29 11.10 3.92 1.34
CA LYS A 29 12.35 3.59 0.65
C LYS A 29 12.17 3.41 -0.86
N ALA A 30 11.10 2.75 -1.29
CA ALA A 30 10.86 2.46 -2.70
C ALA A 30 10.37 3.67 -3.53
N THR A 31 9.77 4.67 -2.88
CA THR A 31 9.18 5.86 -3.52
C THR A 31 9.97 7.15 -3.25
N GLY A 32 10.81 7.16 -2.22
CA GLY A 32 11.47 8.35 -1.68
C GLY A 32 10.53 9.25 -0.87
N TRP A 33 9.32 8.78 -0.52
CA TRP A 33 8.35 9.57 0.23
C TRP A 33 8.61 9.55 1.73
N GLN A 34 8.21 10.64 2.39
CA GLN A 34 8.10 10.68 3.84
C GLN A 34 6.89 9.88 4.33
N SER A 35 6.93 9.48 5.60
CA SER A 35 5.90 8.65 6.23
C SER A 35 4.49 9.24 6.13
N HIS A 36 4.35 10.57 6.22
CA HIS A 36 3.06 11.23 6.11
C HIS A 36 2.46 11.13 4.70
N SER A 37 3.29 11.22 3.64
CA SER A 37 2.83 11.13 2.25
C SER A 37 2.41 9.69 1.91
N ALA A 38 3.18 8.70 2.37
CA ALA A 38 2.80 7.29 2.24
C ALA A 38 1.47 6.99 2.96
N ARG A 39 1.24 7.55 4.15
CA ARG A 39 -0.05 7.45 4.85
C ARG A 39 -1.19 8.12 4.09
N ALA A 40 -0.95 9.28 3.47
CA ALA A 40 -1.95 9.95 2.65
C ALA A 40 -2.38 9.07 1.46
N VAL A 41 -1.43 8.40 0.81
CA VAL A 41 -1.71 7.44 -0.27
C VAL A 41 -2.49 6.22 0.22
N LEU A 42 -2.11 5.63 1.37
CA LEU A 42 -2.87 4.53 1.98
C LEU A 42 -4.32 4.93 2.30
N SER A 43 -4.53 6.16 2.78
CA SER A 43 -5.88 6.71 3.00
C SER A 43 -6.61 6.92 1.67
N GLY A 44 -5.93 7.44 0.65
CA GLY A 44 -6.46 7.60 -0.70
C GLY A 44 -6.95 6.28 -1.31
N PHE A 45 -6.22 5.18 -1.12
CA PHE A 45 -6.67 3.85 -1.56
C PHE A 45 -7.97 3.42 -0.89
N ARG A 46 -8.11 3.62 0.43
CA ARG A 46 -9.36 3.31 1.13
C ARG A 46 -10.54 4.12 0.58
N LYS A 47 -10.32 5.42 0.32
CA LYS A 47 -11.34 6.29 -0.29
C LYS A 47 -11.70 5.88 -1.72
N ALA A 48 -10.73 5.37 -2.47
CA ALA A 48 -10.94 4.85 -3.81
C ALA A 48 -11.61 3.47 -3.82
N GLY A 49 -11.96 2.89 -2.66
CA GLY A 49 -12.65 1.60 -2.54
C GLY A 49 -11.73 0.39 -2.44
N TYR A 50 -10.42 0.56 -2.27
CA TYR A 50 -9.52 -0.54 -1.95
C TYR A 50 -9.62 -0.93 -0.48
N THR A 51 -9.66 -2.22 -0.20
CA THR A 51 -9.58 -2.72 1.18
C THR A 51 -8.12 -2.88 1.58
N VAL A 52 -7.62 -1.95 2.39
CA VAL A 52 -6.24 -1.96 2.90
C VAL A 52 -6.24 -2.44 4.35
N VAL A 53 -5.84 -3.70 4.55
CA VAL A 53 -5.65 -4.33 5.86
C VAL A 53 -4.29 -3.94 6.42
N ARG A 54 -4.24 -3.67 7.73
CA ARG A 54 -3.00 -3.47 8.48
C ARG A 54 -2.79 -4.69 9.37
N SER A 55 -1.60 -5.27 9.27
CA SER A 55 -1.14 -6.36 10.14
C SER A 55 0.15 -5.95 10.83
N THR A 56 0.40 -6.52 12.00
CA THR A 56 1.66 -6.35 12.72
C THR A 56 2.53 -7.57 12.47
N ASP A 57 3.65 -7.39 11.76
CA ASP A 57 4.68 -8.43 11.67
C ASP A 57 5.62 -8.27 12.87
N GLY A 58 5.50 -9.19 13.83
CA GLY A 58 6.33 -9.26 15.02
C GLY A 58 7.59 -10.07 14.76
N LYS A 59 8.44 -9.66 13.81
CA LYS A 59 9.76 -10.28 13.64
C LYS A 59 10.82 -9.48 14.39
N ASN A 60 11.52 -10.13 15.32
CA ASN A 60 12.63 -9.59 16.11
C ASN A 60 12.29 -8.40 17.02
N ASN A 61 11.32 -8.56 17.94
CA ASN A 61 11.02 -7.61 19.02
C ASN A 61 10.76 -6.15 18.57
N LYS A 62 10.40 -5.96 17.28
CA LYS A 62 10.03 -4.68 16.70
C LYS A 62 8.72 -4.87 15.95
N THR A 63 7.65 -4.31 16.49
CA THR A 63 6.31 -4.36 15.88
C THR A 63 6.30 -3.47 14.62
N ARG A 64 6.47 -4.08 13.43
CA ARG A 64 6.36 -3.33 12.16
C ARG A 64 4.94 -3.43 11.62
N SER A 65 4.38 -2.29 11.24
CA SER A 65 3.09 -2.25 10.56
C SER A 65 3.25 -2.58 9.08
N VAL A 66 2.63 -3.68 8.66
CA VAL A 66 2.54 -4.12 7.27
C VAL A 66 1.14 -3.81 6.76
N TYR A 67 1.06 -3.25 5.56
CA TYR A 67 -0.20 -2.94 4.89
C TYR A 67 -0.36 -3.86 3.69
N ARG A 68 -1.59 -4.32 3.44
CA ARG A 68 -1.93 -5.22 2.33
C ARG A 68 -3.26 -4.82 1.72
N ILE A 69 -3.35 -4.82 0.39
CA ILE A 69 -4.62 -4.70 -0.32
C ILE A 69 -5.22 -6.11 -0.42
N THR A 70 -6.39 -6.33 0.17
CA THR A 70 -7.10 -7.62 0.15
C THR A 70 -8.30 -7.62 -0.79
N ALA A 71 -8.81 -6.45 -1.15
CA ALA A 71 -9.84 -6.29 -2.16
C ALA A 71 -9.60 -5.02 -2.97
N SER A 72 -9.84 -5.11 -4.27
CA SER A 72 -9.78 -3.99 -5.21
C SER A 72 -11.22 -3.56 -5.55
N PRO A 73 -11.49 -2.26 -5.72
CA PRO A 73 -12.83 -1.77 -6.05
C PRO A 73 -13.35 -2.29 -7.41
N GLU A 74 -12.45 -2.69 -8.31
CA GLU A 74 -12.77 -3.32 -9.59
C GLU A 74 -13.43 -4.71 -9.46
N MET A 75 -13.29 -5.38 -8.32
CA MET A 75 -13.84 -6.72 -8.06
C MET A 75 -15.21 -6.68 -7.33
N ALA A 76 -15.84 -5.51 -7.23
CA ALA A 76 -17.22 -5.37 -6.79
C ALA A 76 -18.10 -5.14 -8.03
N THR A 77 -18.44 -6.21 -8.75
CA THR A 77 -19.49 -6.22 -9.78
C THR A 77 -20.30 -7.48 -9.59
#